data_AF-A0A2S0MNK3-F1
#
_entry.id   AF-A0A2S0MNK3-F1
#
_cell.length_a   1.000
_cell.length_b   1.000
_cell.length_c   1.000
_cell.angle_alpha   90.00
_cell.angle_beta   90.00
_cell.angle_gamma   90.00
#
_symmetry.space_group_name_H-M   'P 1'
#
loop_
_entity.id
_entity.type
_entity.pdbx_description
1 polymer ?
#
loop_
_entity_poly.entity_id
_entity_poly.type
_entity_poly.pdbx_seq_one_letter_code
_entity_poly.pdbx_strand_id
1 'polypeptide(L)' 'MPGHAGEIFCFRGRKGDLVKILWPNSVGMSLYLKRLEAGKFIWPASRS' A
#
# COMPACT_ATOMS: atom_id res chain seq x y z
N MET A 1 16.81 17.05 1.64
CA MET A 1 16.69 16.13 2.78
C MET A 1 16.83 14.70 2.27
N PRO A 2 18.03 14.09 2.30
CA PRO A 2 18.18 12.69 1.97
C PRO A 2 17.72 11.87 3.19
N GLY A 3 16.78 10.94 3.05
CA GLY A 3 16.59 9.93 4.11
C GLY A 3 15.26 9.19 4.23
N HIS A 4 14.12 9.71 3.78
CA HIS A 4 12.82 9.05 4.05
C HIS A 4 11.88 8.90 2.84
N ALA A 5 12.35 9.19 1.62
CA ALA A 5 11.51 9.13 0.41
C ALA A 5 11.37 7.73 -0.22
N GLY A 6 11.93 6.68 0.42
CA GLY A 6 11.97 5.33 -0.15
C GLY A 6 10.97 4.34 0.44
N GLU A 7 10.37 4.66 1.58
CA GLU A 7 9.47 3.74 2.27
C GLU A 7 8.04 3.87 1.74
N ILE A 8 7.46 2.72 1.38
CA ILE A 8 6.07 2.61 0.94
C ILE A 8 5.40 1.58 1.84
N PHE A 9 4.35 2.01 2.53
CA PHE A 9 3.54 1.13 3.36
C PHE A 9 2.30 0.71 2.59
N CYS A 10 2.18 -0.59 2.35
CA CYS A 10 1.07 -1.21 1.63
C CYS A 10 0.19 -2.01 2.59
N PHE A 11 -1.09 -1.65 2.65
CA PHE A 11 -2.08 -2.32 3.50
C PHE A 11 -3.17 -2.95 2.64
N ARG A 12 -3.43 -4.25 2.85
CA ARG A 12 -4.53 -4.97 2.21
C ARG A 12 -5.73 -5.05 3.15
N GLY A 13 -6.90 -4.65 2.67
CA GLY A 13 -8.16 -4.81 3.41
C GLY A 13 -8.52 -6.28 3.62
N ARG A 14 -9.25 -6.60 4.70
CA ARG A 14 -9.63 -8.00 5.05
C ARG A 14 -10.32 -8.74 3.89
N LYS A 15 -11.25 -8.10 3.19
CA LYS A 15 -11.96 -8.66 2.03
C LYS A 15 -11.04 -8.95 0.83
N GLY A 16 -9.88 -8.27 0.78
CA GLY A 16 -8.87 -8.43 -0.26
C GLY A 16 -9.11 -7.62 -1.52
N ASP A 17 -10.22 -6.89 -1.64
CA ASP A 17 -10.56 -6.07 -2.80
C ASP A 17 -10.01 -4.62 -2.71
N LEU A 18 -9.45 -4.23 -1.56
CA LEU A 18 -8.94 -2.88 -1.31
C LEU A 18 -7.45 -2.92 -0.94
N VAL A 19 -6.67 -2.03 -1.55
CA VAL A 19 -5.30 -1.71 -1.12
C VAL A 19 -5.18 -0.23 -0.76
N LYS A 20 -4.41 0.07 0.30
CA LYS A 20 -4.01 1.41 0.69
C LYS A 20 -2.50 1.51 0.60
N ILE A 21 -2.00 2.56 -0.04
CA ILE A 21 -0.57 2.81 -0.22
C ILE A 21 -0.25 4.17 0.40
N LEU A 22 0.68 4.21 1.33
CA LEU A 22 1.08 5.40 2.07
C LEU A 22 2.59 5.63 1.88
N TRP A 23 2.99 6.83 1.48
CA TRP A 23 4.40 7.16 1.27
C TRP A 23 4.72 8.65 1.54
N PRO A 24 5.88 8.96 2.13
CA PRO A 24 6.36 10.33 2.25
C PRO A 24 6.71 10.92 0.88
N ASN A 25 6.51 12.22 0.69
CA ASN A 25 6.90 12.97 -0.51
C ASN A 25 7.59 14.29 -0.11
N SER A 26 7.93 15.14 -1.09
CA SER A 26 8.63 16.42 -0.85
C SER A 26 7.82 17.47 -0.07
N VAL A 27 6.50 17.29 0.04
CA VAL A 27 5.55 18.24 0.64
C VAL A 27 4.89 17.68 1.90
N GLY A 28 4.97 16.37 2.15
CA GLY A 28 4.33 15.71 3.28
C GLY A 28 4.10 14.22 3.03
N MET A 29 2.86 13.76 3.22
CA MET A 29 2.47 12.35 3.11
C MET A 29 1.40 12.18 2.03
N SER A 30 1.57 11.19 1.13
CA SER A 30 0.60 10.84 0.11
C SER A 30 -0.11 9.53 0.43
N LEU A 31 -1.40 9.45 0.10
CA LEU A 31 -2.24 8.26 0.24
C LEU A 31 -2.91 7.92 -1.10
N TYR A 32 -2.74 6.69 -1.57
CA TYR A 32 -3.48 6.12 -2.69
C TYR A 32 -4.37 4.98 -2.23
N LEU A 33 -5.60 4.94 -2.75
CA LEU A 33 -6.60 3.91 -2.47
C LEU A 33 -7.09 3.33 -3.79
N LYS A 34 -7.05 1.99 -3.92
CA LYS A 34 -7.63 1.29 -5.05
C LYS A 34 -8.51 0.14 -4.59
N ARG A 35 -9.77 0.18 -5.01
CA ARG A 35 -10.69 -0.96 -4.94
C ARG A 35 -10.72 -1.67 -6.30
N LEU A 36 -10.72 -2.99 -6.29
CA LEU A 36 -10.97 -3.81 -7.47
C LEU A 36 -12.47 -4.00 -7.66
N GLU A 37 -12.93 -3.89 -8.90
CA GLU A 37 -14.32 -4.21 -9.26
C GLU A 37 -14.56 -5.74 -9.20
N ALA A 38 -13.53 -6.54 -9.48
CA ALA A 38 -13.54 -7.99 -9.38
C ALA A 38 -12.18 -8.54 -8.93
N GLY A 39 -12.19 -9.68 -8.23
CA GLY A 39 -10.97 -10.35 -7.76
C GLY A 39 -10.44 -9.85 -6.41
N LYS A 40 -9.20 -10.23 -6.07
CA LYS A 40 -8.54 -9.88 -4.80
C LYS A 40 -7.06 -9.59 -5.03
N PHE A 41 -6.51 -8.63 -4.29
CA PHE A 41 -5.07 -8.46 -4.12
C PHE A 41 -4.51 -9.67 -3.35
N ILE A 42 -3.57 -10.40 -3.96
CA ILE A 42 -2.90 -11.53 -3.34
C ILE A 42 -1.65 -11.02 -2.63
N TRP A 43 -1.51 -11.37 -1.35
CA TRP A 43 -0.30 -11.08 -0.60
C TRP A 43 0.64 -12.28 -0.71
N PRO A 44 1.97 -12.08 -0.78
CA PRO A 44 2.89 -13.19 -0.58
C PRO A 44 2.61 -13.81 0.79
N ALA A 45 2.28 -15.10 0.80
CA ALA A 45 2.19 -15.85 2.04
C ALA A 45 3.60 -16.00 2.60
N SER A 46 3.79 -15.75 3.89
CA SER A 46 5.01 -16.17 4.57
C SER A 46 5.06 -17.69 4.52
N ARG A 47 6.05 -18.25 3.82
CA ARG A 47 6.43 -19.65 4.07
C ARG A 47 7.09 -19.67 5.44
N SER A 48 6.49 -20.41 6.36
CA SER A 48 7.09 -20.79 7.65
C SER A 48 8.26 -21.73 7.43
#